data_AF-A0A8T5F6V3-F1
#
_entry.id   AF-A0A8T5F6V3-F1
#
_cell.length_a   1.000
_cell.length_b   1.000
_cell.length_c   1.000
_cell.angle_alpha   90.00
_cell.angle_beta   90.00
_cell.angle_gamma   90.00
#
_symmetry.space_group_name_H-M   'P 1'
#
loop_
_entity.id
_entity.type
_entity.pdbx_description
1 polymer ?
#
loop_
_entity_poly.entity_id
_entity_poly.type
_entity_poly.pdbx_seq_one_letter_code
_entity_poly.pdbx_strand_id
1 'polypeptide(L)'
;NESEQFTIISSKKIPNSVPIITGKNLKRYVCKPTNWIKLGYDGIGYKSKSTSDSPKILIRKTGVGITAGLDYSSSYTTQVVYILKNRDKNNPDLEFFLSLLNSRLYYFFLAKSFGEIEWRSHPYLTQTQIKNLPLPDLESNENKKIIKQITKKLKFALSKGKLSKRVDLEIELMIGKLFSLDKNDYKIIFDSINESQELLPIKELKNFQLYEIQNKMK
;
A
#
# COMPACT_ATOMS: atom_id res chain seq x y z
N ASN A 1 33.20 -22.42 24.50
CA ASN A 1 32.36 -21.20 24.48
C ASN A 1 31.50 -21.24 23.24
N GLU A 2 30.38 -21.95 23.33
CA GLU A 2 29.37 -22.00 22.28
C GLU A 2 28.83 -20.60 22.08
N SER A 3 28.94 -20.09 20.85
CA SER A 3 28.33 -18.84 20.44
C SER A 3 26.81 -18.98 20.56
N GLU A 4 26.22 -18.51 21.66
CA GLU A 4 24.77 -18.34 21.75
C GLU A 4 24.32 -17.54 20.52
N GLN A 5 23.52 -18.16 19.67
CA GLN A 5 23.00 -17.54 18.48
C GLN A 5 22.01 -16.45 18.91
N PHE A 6 22.48 -15.20 18.99
CA PHE A 6 21.66 -14.08 19.44
C PHE A 6 20.45 -13.90 18.53
N THR A 7 19.26 -14.19 19.06
CA THR A 7 18.01 -14.05 18.32
C THR A 7 17.54 -12.59 18.38
N ILE A 8 17.81 -11.82 17.33
CA ILE A 8 17.37 -10.42 17.21
C ILE A 8 15.90 -10.33 16.78
N ILE A 9 15.46 -11.23 15.90
CA ILE A 9 14.09 -11.32 15.40
C ILE A 9 13.50 -12.67 15.82
N SER A 10 12.35 -12.66 16.47
CA SER A 10 11.64 -13.85 16.92
C SER A 10 10.23 -13.93 16.33
N SER A 11 9.71 -15.13 16.13
CA SER A 11 8.29 -15.39 15.80
C SER A 11 7.37 -15.37 17.03
N LYS A 12 7.94 -15.22 18.24
CA LYS A 12 7.23 -15.04 19.49
C LYS A 12 7.65 -13.70 20.13
N LYS A 13 6.76 -13.09 20.92
CA LYS A 13 7.12 -11.93 21.71
C LYS A 13 8.17 -12.32 22.75
N ILE A 14 9.26 -11.56 22.82
CA ILE A 14 10.36 -11.78 23.78
C ILE A 14 10.58 -10.51 24.62
N PRO A 15 11.33 -10.58 25.75
CA PRO A 15 11.62 -9.40 26.56
C PRO A 15 12.29 -8.29 25.74
N ASN A 16 11.91 -7.04 26.02
CA ASN A 16 12.42 -5.84 25.34
C ASN A 16 12.29 -5.87 23.80
N SER A 17 11.19 -6.43 23.28
CA SER A 17 10.91 -6.47 21.84
C SER A 17 9.62 -5.78 21.44
N VAL A 18 9.60 -5.31 20.20
CA VAL A 18 8.48 -4.62 19.55
C VAL A 18 8.09 -5.34 18.27
N PRO A 19 6.81 -5.28 17.84
CA PRO A 19 6.39 -5.90 16.57
C PRO A 19 7.19 -5.33 15.40
N ILE A 20 7.55 -6.19 14.44
CA ILE A 20 8.23 -5.80 13.21
C ILE A 20 7.45 -6.25 11.96
N ILE A 21 7.30 -5.34 11.01
CA ILE A 21 6.77 -5.59 9.66
C ILE A 21 7.94 -5.50 8.67
N THR A 22 8.17 -6.60 7.98
CA THR A 22 9.14 -6.70 6.87
C THR A 22 8.43 -6.64 5.53
N GLY A 23 9.17 -6.53 4.42
CA GLY A 23 8.59 -6.57 3.06
C GLY A 23 7.70 -7.79 2.78
N LYS A 24 7.93 -8.92 3.47
CA LYS A 24 7.11 -10.15 3.34
C LYS A 24 5.73 -10.02 3.98
N ASN A 25 5.57 -9.12 4.95
CA ASN A 25 4.32 -8.90 5.67
C ASN A 25 3.38 -7.94 4.94
N LEU A 26 3.88 -7.20 3.95
CA LEU A 26 3.07 -6.27 3.17
C LEU A 26 2.31 -7.01 2.06
N LYS A 27 1.00 -6.79 2.03
CA LYS A 27 0.09 -7.15 0.95
C LYS A 27 -0.73 -5.92 0.57
N ARG A 28 -1.44 -5.97 -0.56
CA ARG A 28 -2.34 -4.89 -0.98
C ARG A 28 -3.33 -4.59 0.16
N TYR A 29 -3.36 -3.34 0.61
CA TYR A 29 -4.13 -2.78 1.73
C TYR A 29 -3.76 -3.22 3.16
N VAL A 30 -3.21 -4.42 3.37
CA VAL A 30 -3.03 -5.00 4.71
C VAL A 30 -1.56 -5.27 5.01
N CYS A 31 -1.13 -4.92 6.21
CA CYS A 31 0.12 -5.40 6.79
C CYS A 31 -0.11 -5.78 8.26
N LYS A 32 0.41 -6.93 8.66
CA LYS A 32 0.34 -7.42 10.05
C LYS A 32 1.70 -7.95 10.47
N PRO A 33 2.24 -7.56 11.64
CA PRO A 33 3.48 -8.12 12.13
C PRO A 33 3.27 -9.59 12.49
N THR A 34 4.21 -10.43 12.09
CA THR A 34 4.28 -11.85 12.47
C THR A 34 5.48 -12.14 13.36
N ASN A 35 6.30 -11.13 13.62
CA ASN A 35 7.59 -11.24 14.30
C ASN A 35 7.80 -10.05 15.23
N TRP A 36 8.75 -10.21 16.15
CA TRP A 36 9.18 -9.19 17.11
C TRP A 36 10.68 -8.97 16.99
N ILE A 37 11.11 -7.71 17.02
CA ILE A 37 12.52 -7.31 17.04
C ILE A 37 12.89 -6.85 18.45
N LYS A 38 13.95 -7.42 19.01
CA LYS A 38 14.51 -6.95 20.29
C LYS A 38 15.26 -5.64 20.08
N LEU A 39 15.06 -4.68 20.99
CA LEU A 39 15.69 -3.37 20.97
C LEU A 39 16.95 -3.34 21.84
N GLY A 40 17.79 -2.32 21.65
CA GLY A 40 18.94 -2.04 22.52
C GLY A 40 20.20 -2.84 22.19
N TYR A 41 20.31 -3.41 20.99
CA TYR A 41 21.58 -3.96 20.51
C TYR A 41 22.42 -2.88 19.83
N ASP A 42 23.69 -2.82 20.21
CA ASP A 42 24.69 -1.97 19.55
C ASP A 42 24.88 -2.39 18.09
N GLY A 43 25.09 -1.40 17.21
CA GLY A 43 25.25 -1.60 15.77
C GLY A 43 23.94 -1.73 14.97
N ILE A 44 22.77 -1.79 15.62
CA ILE A 44 21.48 -1.75 14.93
C ILE A 44 20.91 -0.33 14.96
N GLY A 45 20.81 0.30 13.78
CA GLY A 45 20.17 1.60 13.58
C GLY A 45 18.64 1.51 13.64
N TYR A 46 18.08 1.30 14.83
CA TYR A 46 16.63 1.28 15.03
C TYR A 46 16.00 2.63 14.65
N LYS A 47 14.86 2.57 13.95
CA LYS A 47 14.05 3.77 13.70
C LYS A 47 13.56 4.35 15.03
N SER A 48 13.40 5.67 15.11
CA SER A 48 12.85 6.29 16.32
C SER A 48 11.44 5.78 16.61
N LYS A 49 11.06 5.77 17.89
CA LYS A 49 9.70 5.39 18.33
C LYS A 49 8.63 6.21 17.60
N SER A 50 8.82 7.52 17.50
CA SER A 50 7.90 8.43 16.79
C SER A 50 7.74 8.08 15.31
N THR A 51 8.77 7.54 14.65
CA THR A 51 8.69 7.04 13.27
C THR A 51 7.86 5.75 13.18
N SER A 52 7.83 4.97 14.25
CA SER A 52 7.07 3.71 14.33
C SER A 52 5.64 3.89 14.85
N ASP A 53 5.23 5.04 15.37
CA ASP A 53 3.85 5.25 15.84
C ASP A 53 2.79 4.97 14.75
N SER A 54 1.65 4.40 15.13
CA SER A 54 0.46 4.26 14.28
C SER A 54 -0.47 5.48 14.35
N PRO A 55 -1.40 5.65 13.38
CA PRO A 55 -1.51 4.90 12.13
C PRO A 55 -0.46 5.33 11.10
N LYS A 56 -0.02 4.41 10.24
CA LYS A 56 0.93 4.71 9.16
C LYS A 56 0.75 3.80 7.95
N ILE A 57 0.91 4.36 6.75
CA ILE A 57 1.00 3.57 5.52
C ILE A 57 2.43 3.05 5.40
N LEU A 58 2.54 1.78 5.08
CA LEU A 58 3.80 1.12 4.75
C LEU A 58 3.81 0.79 3.27
N ILE A 59 4.90 1.12 2.58
CA ILE A 59 5.06 0.86 1.14
C ILE A 59 6.30 0.01 0.95
N ARG A 60 6.16 -1.12 0.25
CA ARG A 60 7.29 -2.01 -0.06
C ARG A 60 8.17 -1.37 -1.13
N LYS A 61 9.49 -1.33 -0.90
CA LYS A 61 10.44 -0.73 -1.85
C LYS A 61 10.81 -1.65 -3.00
N THR A 62 10.97 -2.95 -2.71
CA THR A 62 11.46 -3.93 -3.69
C THR A 62 10.34 -4.78 -4.24
N GLY A 63 10.37 -5.07 -5.53
CA GLY A 63 9.31 -5.81 -6.23
C GLY A 63 8.68 -4.96 -7.33
N VAL A 64 7.82 -5.59 -8.13
CA VAL A 64 7.17 -4.93 -9.27
C VAL A 64 5.90 -4.21 -8.80
N GLY A 65 5.73 -2.98 -9.28
CA GLY A 65 4.58 -2.14 -8.97
C GLY A 65 4.58 -1.65 -7.53
N ILE A 66 3.39 -1.30 -7.05
CA ILE A 66 3.19 -0.74 -5.72
C ILE A 66 2.44 -1.72 -4.82
N THR A 67 2.99 -1.98 -3.64
CA THR A 67 2.32 -2.74 -2.58
C THR A 67 2.36 -1.92 -1.30
N ALA A 68 1.18 -1.47 -0.87
CA ALA A 68 1.04 -0.65 0.32
C ALA A 68 -0.01 -1.22 1.29
N GLY A 69 0.26 -1.14 2.59
CA GLY A 69 -0.66 -1.57 3.64
C GLY A 69 -0.73 -0.60 4.81
N LEU A 70 -1.84 -0.62 5.55
CA LEU A 70 -2.04 0.23 6.74
C LEU A 70 -1.62 -0.48 8.02
N ASP A 71 -0.71 0.12 8.77
CA ASP A 71 -0.27 -0.38 10.07
C ASP A 71 -0.91 0.41 11.21
N TYR A 72 -1.68 -0.29 12.04
CA TYR A 72 -2.26 0.23 13.28
C TYR A 72 -1.52 -0.25 14.55
N SER A 73 -0.55 -1.17 14.45
CA SER A 73 0.10 -1.79 15.62
C SER A 73 1.42 -1.13 16.04
N SER A 74 1.69 0.09 15.57
CA SER A 74 2.93 0.82 15.88
C SER A 74 4.22 0.00 15.61
N SER A 75 4.19 -0.81 14.55
CA SER A 75 5.26 -1.76 14.26
C SER A 75 6.52 -1.07 13.74
N TYR A 76 7.69 -1.60 14.11
CA TYR A 76 8.95 -1.25 13.48
C TYR A 76 9.01 -1.86 12.08
N THR A 77 9.86 -1.32 11.22
CA THR A 77 10.03 -1.85 9.85
C THR A 77 11.49 -1.95 9.48
N THR A 78 11.81 -2.83 8.53
CA THR A 78 13.14 -2.92 7.93
C THR A 78 13.42 -1.72 7.01
N GLN A 79 14.66 -1.59 6.53
CA GLN A 79 15.04 -0.49 5.63
C GLN A 79 14.37 -0.59 4.24
N VAL A 80 13.83 -1.75 3.85
CA VAL A 80 13.16 -1.99 2.55
C VAL A 80 11.66 -1.64 2.56
N VAL A 81 11.21 -0.87 3.55
CA VAL A 81 9.82 -0.41 3.69
C VAL A 81 9.82 1.10 3.93
N TYR A 82 9.14 1.87 3.07
CA TYR A 82 8.85 3.28 3.33
C TYR A 82 7.71 3.41 4.33
N ILE A 83 7.74 4.52 5.09
CA ILE A 83 6.71 4.90 6.04
C ILE A 83 6.12 6.22 5.56
N LEU A 84 4.81 6.27 5.35
CA LEU A 84 4.05 7.48 5.07
C LEU A 84 3.06 7.74 6.21
N LYS A 85 3.09 8.95 6.73
CA LYS A 85 2.32 9.41 7.89
C LYS A 85 1.75 10.78 7.64
N ASN A 86 0.64 11.09 8.27
CA ASN A 86 0.13 12.45 8.29
C ASN A 86 1.00 13.30 9.22
N ARG A 87 1.26 14.54 8.77
CA ARG A 87 1.91 15.54 9.61
C ARG A 87 0.99 15.94 10.77
N ASP A 88 -0.30 16.11 10.47
CA ASP A 88 -1.35 16.30 11.45
C ASP A 88 -2.02 14.97 11.80
N LYS A 89 -1.98 14.61 13.09
CA LYS A 89 -2.60 13.37 13.60
C LYS A 89 -4.14 13.42 13.58
N ASN A 90 -4.72 14.61 13.47
CA ASN A 90 -6.18 14.81 13.50
C ASN A 90 -6.87 14.62 12.15
N ASN A 91 -6.11 14.50 11.05
CA ASN A 91 -6.68 14.26 9.74
C ASN A 91 -6.43 12.82 9.29
N PRO A 92 -7.36 11.87 9.46
CA PRO A 92 -7.09 10.43 9.27
C PRO A 92 -7.32 9.95 7.83
N ASP A 93 -7.02 10.74 6.80
CA ASP A 93 -7.25 10.35 5.40
C ASP A 93 -6.25 9.30 4.86
N LEU A 94 -5.57 8.55 5.73
CA LEU A 94 -4.61 7.51 5.32
C LEU A 94 -5.30 6.41 4.52
N GLU A 95 -6.54 6.04 4.85
CA GLU A 95 -7.31 5.07 4.08
C GLU A 95 -7.54 5.55 2.64
N PHE A 96 -7.78 6.85 2.42
CA PHE A 96 -7.90 7.40 1.08
C PHE A 96 -6.58 7.33 0.31
N PHE A 97 -5.46 7.78 0.90
CA PHE A 97 -4.16 7.68 0.24
C PHE A 97 -3.75 6.22 -0.01
N LEU A 98 -4.08 5.31 0.90
CA LEU A 98 -3.87 3.88 0.71
C LEU A 98 -4.69 3.31 -0.44
N SER A 99 -5.92 3.79 -0.63
CA SER A 99 -6.76 3.45 -1.78
C SER A 99 -6.12 3.90 -3.09
N LEU A 100 -5.58 5.12 -3.16
CA LEU A 100 -4.85 5.59 -4.33
C LEU A 100 -3.62 4.73 -4.61
N LEU A 101 -2.77 4.51 -3.60
CA LEU A 101 -1.53 3.72 -3.71
C LEU A 101 -1.77 2.27 -4.15
N ASN A 102 -2.95 1.70 -3.90
CA ASN A 102 -3.27 0.34 -4.33
C ASN A 102 -4.24 0.30 -5.54
N SER A 103 -4.48 1.43 -6.20
CA SER A 103 -5.37 1.52 -7.37
C SER A 103 -4.71 1.04 -8.65
N ARG A 104 -5.53 0.64 -9.62
CA ARG A 104 -5.06 0.29 -10.96
C ARG A 104 -4.50 1.50 -11.70
N LEU A 105 -5.07 2.68 -11.48
CA LEU A 105 -4.58 3.93 -12.02
C LEU A 105 -3.13 4.20 -11.60
N TYR A 106 -2.81 4.09 -10.31
CA TYR A 106 -1.44 4.35 -9.84
C TYR A 106 -0.45 3.28 -10.27
N TYR A 107 -0.90 2.02 -10.34
CA TYR A 107 -0.11 0.97 -10.97
C TYR A 107 0.23 1.32 -12.42
N PHE A 108 -0.79 1.67 -13.22
CA PHE A 108 -0.64 2.06 -14.62
C PHE A 108 0.31 3.25 -14.78
N PHE A 109 0.14 4.29 -13.95
CA PHE A 109 1.00 5.48 -13.98
C PHE A 109 2.47 5.10 -13.74
N LEU A 110 2.77 4.31 -12.70
CA LEU A 110 4.14 3.87 -12.43
C LEU A 110 4.69 3.02 -13.59
N ALA A 111 3.89 2.08 -14.09
CA ALA A 111 4.28 1.18 -15.16
C ALA A 111 4.64 1.95 -16.45
N LYS A 112 3.81 2.93 -16.86
CA LYS A 112 4.04 3.71 -18.08
C LYS A 112 5.07 4.83 -17.90
N SER A 113 5.15 5.48 -16.73
CA SER A 113 6.12 6.56 -16.51
C SER A 113 7.55 6.06 -16.30
N PHE A 114 7.75 4.84 -15.78
CA PHE A 114 9.08 4.36 -15.39
C PHE A 114 9.48 3.03 -16.02
N GLY A 115 8.64 2.46 -16.90
CA GLY A 115 8.93 1.20 -17.59
C GLY A 115 8.98 -0.01 -16.66
N GLU A 116 8.27 0.04 -15.52
CA GLU A 116 8.18 -1.04 -14.52
C GLU A 116 7.14 -2.11 -14.88
N ILE A 117 7.05 -2.47 -16.16
CA ILE A 117 6.13 -3.51 -16.67
C ILE A 117 6.78 -4.91 -16.56
N GLU A 118 8.11 -4.96 -16.47
CA GLU A 118 8.91 -6.19 -16.44
C GLU A 118 9.77 -6.26 -15.17
N TRP A 119 10.01 -7.49 -14.70
CA TRP A 119 11.04 -7.74 -13.69
C TRP A 119 12.42 -7.47 -14.29
N ARG A 120 12.90 -6.23 -14.14
CA ARG A 120 14.33 -5.93 -14.28
C ARG A 120 15.05 -6.57 -13.08
N SER A 121 16.37 -6.78 -13.17
CA SER A 121 17.11 -7.53 -12.15
C SER A 121 16.93 -7.02 -10.70
N HIS A 122 16.52 -5.76 -10.50
CA HIS A 122 16.23 -5.17 -9.19
C HIS A 122 15.13 -4.08 -9.27
N PRO A 123 13.83 -4.41 -9.34
CA PRO A 123 12.78 -3.40 -9.37
C PRO A 123 12.70 -2.74 -7.98
N TYR A 124 12.88 -1.42 -7.94
CA TYR A 124 12.97 -0.64 -6.72
C TYR A 124 12.18 0.66 -6.83
N LEU A 125 11.07 0.72 -6.11
CA LEU A 125 10.26 1.93 -5.99
C LEU A 125 11.01 2.98 -5.17
N THR A 126 11.19 4.15 -5.76
CA THR A 126 11.86 5.32 -5.17
C THR A 126 10.86 6.24 -4.47
N GLN A 127 11.34 7.04 -3.52
CA GLN A 127 10.50 8.08 -2.89
C GLN A 127 10.05 9.14 -3.91
N THR A 128 10.89 9.44 -4.90
CA THR A 128 10.58 10.41 -5.95
C THR A 128 9.41 9.93 -6.80
N GLN A 129 9.39 8.66 -7.20
CA GLN A 129 8.25 8.08 -7.92
C GLN A 129 6.95 8.19 -7.10
N ILE A 130 6.99 7.89 -5.79
CA ILE A 130 5.81 8.02 -4.92
C ILE A 130 5.34 9.48 -4.80
N LYS A 131 6.27 10.43 -4.63
CA LYS A 131 5.96 11.86 -4.49
C LYS A 131 5.40 12.49 -5.76
N ASN A 132 5.74 11.92 -6.92
CA ASN A 132 5.32 12.42 -8.22
C ASN A 132 3.99 11.79 -8.70
N LEU A 133 3.36 10.93 -7.90
CA LEU A 133 2.03 10.39 -8.22
C LEU A 133 0.99 11.52 -8.22
N PRO A 134 0.09 11.56 -9.22
CA PRO A 134 -0.87 12.64 -9.36
C PRO A 134 -1.94 12.55 -8.27
N LEU A 135 -2.30 13.68 -7.66
CA LEU A 135 -3.41 13.77 -6.73
C LEU A 135 -4.65 14.33 -7.46
N PRO A 136 -5.86 13.88 -7.12
CA PRO A 136 -7.07 14.51 -7.61
C PRO A 136 -7.24 15.89 -6.94
N ASP A 137 -8.18 16.72 -7.43
CA ASP A 137 -8.53 17.96 -6.77
C ASP A 137 -9.11 17.68 -5.37
N LEU A 138 -8.33 17.95 -4.33
CA LEU A 138 -8.70 17.71 -2.94
C LEU A 138 -9.64 18.78 -2.39
N GLU A 139 -9.74 19.94 -3.04
CA GLU A 139 -10.51 21.07 -2.54
C GLU A 139 -11.97 21.08 -3.02
N SER A 140 -12.26 20.42 -4.14
CA SER A 140 -13.63 20.22 -4.64
C SER A 140 -14.56 19.60 -3.59
N ASN A 141 -15.72 20.24 -3.38
CA ASN A 141 -16.75 19.75 -2.46
C ASN A 141 -17.30 18.38 -2.87
N GLU A 142 -17.35 18.09 -4.17
CA GLU A 142 -17.76 16.78 -4.68
C GLU A 142 -16.69 15.73 -4.36
N ASN A 143 -15.42 16.03 -4.65
CA ASN A 143 -14.32 15.12 -4.38
C ASN A 143 -14.17 14.84 -2.89
N LYS A 144 -14.34 15.85 -2.02
CA LYS A 144 -14.38 15.70 -0.56
C LYS A 144 -15.45 14.67 -0.12
N LYS A 145 -16.62 14.64 -0.75
CA LYS A 145 -17.67 13.63 -0.47
C LYS A 145 -17.24 12.23 -0.92
N ILE A 146 -16.61 12.11 -2.09
CA ILE A 146 -16.11 10.83 -2.61
C ILE A 146 -14.97 10.30 -1.73
N ILE A 147 -14.00 11.13 -1.38
CA ILE A 147 -12.88 10.83 -0.47
C ILE A 147 -13.42 10.30 0.87
N LYS A 148 -14.37 11.00 1.49
CA LYS A 148 -14.98 10.58 2.75
C LYS A 148 -15.65 9.20 2.64
N GLN A 149 -16.30 8.92 1.52
CA GLN A 149 -16.92 7.62 1.26
C GLN A 149 -15.87 6.51 1.06
N ILE A 150 -14.77 6.78 0.34
CA ILE A 150 -13.64 5.85 0.18
C ILE A 150 -13.06 5.51 1.56
N THR A 151 -12.71 6.53 2.33
CA THR A 151 -12.16 6.40 3.70
C THR A 151 -13.07 5.53 4.56
N LYS A 152 -14.39 5.82 4.59
CA LYS A 152 -15.36 5.03 5.37
C LYS A 152 -15.44 3.57 4.91
N LYS A 153 -15.52 3.32 3.60
CA LYS A 153 -15.61 1.96 3.03
C LYS A 153 -14.36 1.15 3.31
N LEU A 154 -13.18 1.72 3.05
CA LEU A 154 -11.93 1.00 3.28
C LEU A 154 -11.71 0.74 4.77
N LYS A 155 -11.92 1.74 5.63
CA LYS A 155 -11.80 1.57 7.09
C LYS A 155 -12.70 0.44 7.60
N PHE A 156 -13.95 0.41 7.16
CA PHE A 156 -14.88 -0.67 7.52
C PHE A 156 -14.38 -2.04 7.02
N ALA A 157 -13.94 -2.15 5.77
CA ALA A 157 -13.42 -3.41 5.22
C ALA A 157 -12.16 -3.89 5.97
N LEU A 158 -11.23 -2.98 6.28
CA LEU A 158 -10.02 -3.30 7.05
C LEU A 158 -10.35 -3.75 8.48
N SER A 159 -11.39 -3.21 9.12
CA SER A 159 -11.87 -3.67 10.42
C SER A 159 -12.36 -5.13 10.41
N LYS A 160 -12.81 -5.62 9.24
CA LYS A 160 -13.20 -7.03 9.02
C LYS A 160 -12.02 -7.91 8.62
N GLY A 161 -10.83 -7.34 8.46
CA GLY A 161 -9.58 -8.07 8.16
C GLY A 161 -9.42 -8.53 6.71
N LYS A 162 -10.37 -8.25 5.82
CA LYS A 162 -10.30 -8.61 4.40
C LYS A 162 -11.06 -7.59 3.54
N LEU A 163 -10.45 -7.16 2.45
CA LEU A 163 -11.12 -6.41 1.40
C LEU A 163 -11.84 -7.39 0.46
N SER A 164 -13.14 -7.21 0.24
CA SER A 164 -13.87 -8.02 -0.73
C SER A 164 -13.71 -7.46 -2.14
N LYS A 165 -13.83 -8.33 -3.16
CA LYS A 165 -13.83 -7.94 -4.59
C LYS A 165 -14.82 -6.79 -4.87
N ARG A 166 -16.01 -6.87 -4.27
CA ARG A 166 -17.05 -5.84 -4.40
C ARG A 166 -16.58 -4.49 -3.86
N VAL A 167 -16.01 -4.44 -2.66
CA VAL A 167 -15.56 -3.18 -2.06
C VAL A 167 -14.37 -2.61 -2.85
N ASP A 168 -13.46 -3.47 -3.32
CA ASP A 168 -12.34 -3.05 -4.17
C ASP A 168 -12.83 -2.42 -5.49
N LEU A 169 -13.81 -3.04 -6.17
CA LEU A 169 -14.43 -2.49 -7.37
C LEU A 169 -15.15 -1.15 -7.11
N GLU A 170 -15.90 -1.06 -6.00
CA GLU A 170 -16.57 0.19 -5.61
C GLU A 170 -15.56 1.32 -5.35
N ILE A 171 -14.46 1.03 -4.65
CA ILE A 171 -13.38 2.00 -4.42
C ILE A 171 -12.70 2.39 -5.74
N GLU A 172 -12.41 1.43 -6.61
CA GLU A 172 -11.78 1.70 -7.92
C GLU A 172 -12.64 2.65 -8.75
N LEU A 173 -13.95 2.42 -8.85
CA LEU A 173 -14.87 3.31 -9.56
C LEU A 173 -14.92 4.73 -8.96
N MET A 174 -14.81 4.83 -7.62
CA MET A 174 -14.77 6.13 -6.95
C MET A 174 -13.45 6.86 -7.22
N ILE A 175 -12.33 6.16 -7.27
CA ILE A 175 -11.04 6.72 -7.71
C ILE A 175 -11.14 7.17 -9.17
N GLY A 176 -11.73 6.37 -10.04
CA GLY A 176 -11.94 6.74 -11.45
C GLY A 176 -12.69 8.07 -11.57
N LYS A 177 -13.74 8.27 -10.77
CA LYS A 177 -14.47 9.56 -10.72
C LYS A 177 -13.61 10.74 -10.29
N LEU A 178 -12.72 10.55 -9.31
CA LEU A 178 -11.82 11.62 -8.83
C LEU A 178 -10.85 12.10 -9.90
N PHE A 179 -10.52 11.25 -10.87
CA PHE A 179 -9.63 11.55 -12.00
C PHE A 179 -10.38 11.69 -13.32
N SER A 180 -11.72 11.71 -13.29
CA SER A 180 -12.57 11.79 -14.48
C SER A 180 -12.29 10.71 -15.53
N LEU A 181 -11.91 9.50 -15.09
CA LEU A 181 -11.62 8.37 -15.98
C LEU A 181 -12.90 7.89 -16.67
N ASP A 182 -12.77 7.56 -17.95
CA ASP A 182 -13.82 6.95 -18.75
C ASP A 182 -13.58 5.45 -19.05
N LYS A 183 -14.45 4.86 -19.89
CA LYS A 183 -14.35 3.44 -20.27
C LYS A 183 -13.09 3.14 -21.10
N ASN A 184 -12.62 4.09 -21.89
CA ASN A 184 -11.43 3.96 -22.72
C ASN A 184 -10.16 4.06 -21.87
N ASP A 185 -10.13 4.97 -20.88
CA ASP A 185 -9.04 5.06 -19.90
C ASP A 185 -8.87 3.74 -19.16
N TYR A 186 -9.98 3.16 -18.67
CA TYR A 186 -9.93 1.85 -18.02
C TYR A 186 -9.50 0.73 -18.96
N LYS A 187 -9.87 0.79 -20.24
CA LYS A 187 -9.36 -0.16 -21.23
C LYS A 187 -7.83 -0.10 -21.29
N ILE A 188 -7.27 1.09 -21.46
CA ILE A 188 -5.81 1.30 -21.53
C ILE A 188 -5.11 0.84 -20.23
N ILE A 189 -5.69 1.16 -19.07
CA ILE A 189 -5.18 0.73 -17.76
C ILE A 189 -5.14 -0.80 -17.66
N PHE A 190 -6.23 -1.48 -18.04
CA PHE A 190 -6.32 -2.94 -17.97
C PHE A 190 -5.42 -3.62 -19.00
N ASP A 191 -5.31 -3.09 -20.21
CA ASP A 191 -4.39 -3.59 -21.23
C ASP A 191 -2.94 -3.58 -20.69
N SER A 192 -2.51 -2.48 -20.06
CA SER A 192 -1.19 -2.40 -19.42
C SER A 192 -1.01 -3.39 -18.26
N ILE A 193 -2.03 -3.63 -17.45
CA ILE A 193 -1.99 -4.63 -16.36
C ILE A 193 -1.90 -6.05 -16.94
N ASN A 194 -2.54 -6.30 -18.07
CA ASN A 194 -2.56 -7.60 -18.74
C ASN A 194 -1.23 -7.92 -19.42
N GLU A 195 -0.52 -6.91 -19.95
CA GLU A 195 0.84 -7.02 -20.47
C GLU A 195 1.90 -7.34 -19.40
N SER A 196 1.59 -7.07 -18.13
CA SER A 196 2.53 -7.19 -17.02
C SER A 196 2.73 -8.64 -16.58
N GLN A 197 3.93 -8.98 -16.12
CA GLN A 197 4.23 -10.32 -15.59
C GLN A 197 3.31 -10.72 -14.44
N GLU A 198 2.94 -12.00 -14.39
CA GLU A 198 1.99 -12.62 -13.45
C GLU A 198 2.54 -12.79 -12.01
N LEU A 199 3.08 -11.70 -11.45
CA LEU A 199 3.52 -11.60 -10.08
C LEU A 199 2.34 -11.36 -9.14
N LEU A 200 2.50 -11.72 -7.86
CA LEU A 200 1.41 -11.63 -6.88
C LEU A 200 0.70 -10.26 -6.81
N PRO A 201 1.40 -9.10 -6.81
CA PRO A 201 0.74 -7.80 -6.83
C PRO A 201 -0.15 -7.58 -8.06
N ILE A 202 0.26 -8.08 -9.23
CA ILE A 202 -0.49 -7.97 -10.48
C ILE A 202 -1.73 -8.86 -10.47
N LYS A 203 -1.60 -10.08 -9.94
CA LYS A 203 -2.75 -10.97 -9.72
C LYS A 203 -3.80 -10.35 -8.82
N GLU A 204 -3.40 -9.62 -7.79
CA GLU A 204 -4.33 -8.89 -6.91
C GLU A 204 -5.03 -7.72 -7.63
N LEU A 205 -4.44 -7.14 -8.68
CA LEU A 205 -5.08 -6.15 -9.56
C LEU A 205 -5.99 -6.79 -10.63
N LYS A 206 -5.85 -8.09 -10.89
CA LYS A 206 -6.73 -8.85 -11.80
C LYS A 206 -7.90 -9.53 -11.08
N ASN A 207 -8.15 -9.16 -9.81
CA ASN A 207 -9.23 -9.74 -8.99
C ASN A 207 -10.66 -9.42 -9.49
N PHE A 208 -10.80 -8.50 -10.45
CA PHE A 208 -11.99 -8.25 -11.26
C PHE A 208 -11.58 -7.86 -12.67
N GLN A 209 -12.53 -7.96 -13.61
CA GLN A 209 -12.31 -7.78 -15.05
C GLN A 209 -12.80 -6.42 -15.55
N LEU A 210 -12.29 -5.97 -16.69
CA LEU A 210 -12.63 -4.68 -17.31
C LEU A 210 -14.15 -4.49 -17.48
N TYR A 211 -14.87 -5.52 -17.93
CA TYR A 211 -16.32 -5.46 -18.15
C TYR A 211 -17.09 -5.13 -16.86
N GLU A 212 -16.57 -5.51 -15.68
CA GLU A 212 -17.23 -5.24 -14.39
C GLU A 212 -17.20 -3.74 -14.04
N ILE A 213 -16.15 -3.02 -14.49
CA ILE A 213 -16.09 -1.56 -14.42
C ILE A 213 -17.01 -0.95 -15.48
N GLN A 214 -16.86 -1.35 -16.73
CA GLN A 214 -17.57 -0.74 -17.86
C GLN A 214 -19.09 -0.85 -17.70
N ASN A 215 -19.60 -1.94 -17.15
CA ASN A 215 -21.03 -2.13 -16.87
C ASN A 215 -21.55 -1.22 -15.74
N LYS A 216 -20.68 -0.68 -14.89
CA LYS A 216 -21.02 0.22 -13.79
C LYS A 216 -20.78 1.70 -14.09
N MET A 217 -20.01 2.00 -15.14
CA MET A 217 -19.86 3.34 -15.68
C MET A 217 -21.06 3.63 -16.60
N LYS A 218 -21.95 4.50 -16.13
CA LYS A 218 -23.06 5.02 -16.94
C LYS A 218 -22.51 6.00 -17.96
#